data_AF-A0A1I0WMQ2-F1
#
_entry.id   AF-A0A1I0WMQ2-F1
#
_cell.length_a   1.000
_cell.length_b   1.000
_cell.length_c   1.000
_cell.angle_alpha   90.00
_cell.angle_beta   90.00
_cell.angle_gamma   90.00
#
_symmetry.space_group_name_H-M   'P 1'
#
loop_
_entity.id
_entity.type
_entity.pdbx_description
1 polymer ?
#
loop_
_entity_poly.entity_id
_entity_poly.type
_entity_poly.pdbx_seq_one_letter_code
_entity_poly.pdbx_strand_id
1 'polypeptide(L)'
;MSRFLSEDRRTTTDLSTVESARNDLFLEEFPEGPYGAALVTNLKLGRSKPWRIDQDTHAGYENIELHEDLPRVYPGEDPLGDTDEDR
;
A
#
# COMPACT_ATOMS: atom_id res chain seq x y z
N MET A 1 6.61 -21.23 -4.30
CA MET A 1 5.88 -20.34 -5.23
C MET A 1 5.67 -19.01 -4.52
N SER A 2 6.00 -17.88 -5.14
CA SER A 2 5.86 -16.57 -4.50
C SER A 2 4.40 -16.28 -4.16
N ARG A 3 4.14 -15.75 -2.95
CA ARG A 3 2.80 -15.33 -2.48
C ARG A 3 2.27 -14.10 -3.22
N PHE A 4 3.16 -13.35 -3.89
CA PHE A 4 2.88 -12.09 -4.55
C PHE A 4 3.17 -12.17 -6.05
N LEU A 5 2.36 -11.46 -6.84
CA LEU A 5 2.63 -11.28 -8.27
C LEU A 5 3.69 -10.19 -8.45
N SER A 6 4.77 -10.53 -9.16
CA SER A 6 5.71 -9.54 -9.66
C SER A 6 5.08 -8.78 -10.83
N GLU A 7 5.26 -7.47 -10.85
CA GLU A 7 4.86 -6.67 -12.00
C GLU A 7 5.91 -6.73 -13.12
N ASP A 8 5.45 -6.89 -14.36
CA ASP A 8 6.30 -6.72 -15.55
C ASP A 8 6.46 -5.22 -15.82
N ARG A 9 7.48 -4.62 -15.20
CA ARG A 9 7.80 -3.20 -15.36
C ARG A 9 8.28 -2.97 -16.79
N ARG A 10 7.53 -2.15 -17.55
CA ARG A 10 7.97 -1.70 -18.88
C ARG A 10 9.25 -0.88 -18.75
N THR A 11 10.00 -0.77 -19.84
CA THR A 11 11.22 0.06 -19.92
C THR A 11 10.98 1.53 -19.60
N THR A 12 9.73 1.98 -19.67
CA THR A 12 9.28 3.31 -19.27
C THR A 12 8.17 3.16 -18.24
N THR A 13 8.37 3.72 -17.05
CA THR A 13 7.35 3.79 -15.98
C THR A 13 6.41 4.95 -16.25
N ASP A 14 5.14 4.83 -15.86
CA ASP A 14 4.18 5.94 -15.90
C ASP A 14 4.55 7.02 -14.86
N LEU A 15 3.80 8.12 -14.84
CA LEU A 15 4.00 9.19 -13.84
C LEU A 15 3.83 8.63 -12.42
N SER A 16 4.58 9.18 -11.45
CA SER A 16 4.53 8.73 -10.05
C SER A 16 3.11 8.70 -9.47
N THR A 17 2.28 9.69 -9.82
CA THR A 17 0.86 9.74 -9.41
C THR A 17 0.04 8.56 -9.95
N VAL A 18 0.35 8.08 -11.16
CA VAL A 18 -0.36 6.93 -11.78
C VAL A 18 0.04 5.63 -11.07
N GLU A 19 1.33 5.49 -10.75
CA GLU A 19 1.83 4.32 -10.02
C GLU A 19 1.31 4.30 -8.57
N SER A 20 1.28 5.44 -7.88
CA SER A 20 0.70 5.58 -6.54
C SER A 20 -0.79 5.21 -6.55
N ALA A 21 -1.61 5.77 -7.45
CA ALA A 21 -3.03 5.43 -7.53
C ALA A 21 -3.30 3.94 -7.82
N ARG A 22 -2.33 3.22 -8.36
CA ARG A 22 -2.42 1.80 -8.69
C ARG A 22 -1.96 0.90 -7.54
N ASN A 23 -0.93 1.32 -6.82
CA ASN A 23 -0.24 0.50 -5.83
C ASN A 23 -0.68 0.82 -4.40
N ASP A 24 -1.10 2.05 -4.14
CA ASP A 24 -1.53 2.49 -2.81
C ASP A 24 -2.91 1.94 -2.49
N LEU A 25 -2.95 1.17 -1.40
CA LEU A 25 -4.17 0.55 -0.90
C LEU A 25 -4.80 1.45 0.15
N PHE A 26 -5.98 1.94 -0.15
CA PHE A 26 -6.84 2.60 0.83
C PHE A 26 -7.71 1.56 1.53
N LEU A 27 -7.83 1.70 2.84
CA LEU A 27 -8.73 0.89 3.64
C LEU A 27 -10.17 1.30 3.33
N GLU A 28 -11.06 0.31 3.13
CA GLU A 28 -12.48 0.59 3.06
C GLU A 28 -12.99 1.04 4.44
N GLU A 29 -13.75 2.14 4.46
CA GLU A 29 -14.30 2.70 5.70
C GLU A 29 -15.37 1.79 6.32
N PHE A 30 -16.17 1.11 5.48
CA PHE A 30 -17.25 0.24 5.90
C PHE A 30 -17.09 -1.16 5.33
N PRO A 31 -17.11 -2.21 6.18
CA PRO A 31 -16.99 -3.59 5.72
C PRO A 31 -18.20 -4.04 4.87
N GLU A 32 -19.36 -3.39 5.01
CA GLU A 32 -20.54 -3.60 4.15
C GLU A 32 -20.53 -2.80 2.83
N GLY A 33 -19.57 -1.89 2.64
CA GLY A 33 -19.50 -0.99 1.50
C GLY A 33 -20.29 0.32 1.68
N PRO A 34 -20.42 1.15 0.63
CA PRO A 34 -21.03 2.48 0.73
C PRO A 34 -22.54 2.40 1.01
N TYR A 35 -23.09 3.46 1.60
CA TYR A 35 -24.53 3.54 1.89
C TYR A 35 -25.38 3.26 0.64
N GLY A 36 -26.34 2.34 0.78
CA GLY A 36 -27.22 1.91 -0.31
C GLY A 36 -26.66 0.78 -1.18
N ALA A 37 -25.44 0.28 -0.91
CA ALA A 37 -24.94 -0.94 -1.53
C ALA A 37 -25.78 -2.16 -1.09
N ALA A 38 -25.92 -3.14 -1.98
CA ALA A 38 -26.53 -4.40 -1.62
C ALA A 38 -25.65 -5.12 -0.58
N LEU A 39 -26.23 -5.56 0.54
CA LEU A 39 -25.51 -6.30 1.56
C LEU A 39 -24.96 -7.61 0.98
N VAL A 40 -23.65 -7.67 0.77
CA VAL A 40 -22.99 -8.86 0.22
C VAL A 40 -22.52 -9.76 1.35
N THR A 41 -23.40 -10.64 1.84
CA THR A 41 -23.12 -11.54 2.98
C THR A 41 -22.11 -12.65 2.69
N ASN A 42 -21.77 -12.91 1.42
CA ASN A 42 -20.87 -13.98 1.00
C ASN A 42 -19.56 -13.48 0.36
N LEU A 43 -19.22 -12.19 0.50
CA LEU A 43 -17.97 -11.69 -0.05
C LEU A 43 -16.80 -12.19 0.80
N LYS A 44 -15.79 -12.79 0.16
CA LYS A 44 -14.55 -13.16 0.84
C LYS A 44 -13.80 -11.89 1.22
N LEU A 45 -13.49 -11.71 2.50
CA LEU A 45 -12.70 -10.58 2.98
C LEU A 45 -11.34 -10.51 2.26
N GLY A 46 -10.94 -9.31 1.86
CA GLY A 46 -9.70 -9.03 1.14
C GLY A 46 -9.93 -8.66 -0.33
N ARG A 47 -8.87 -8.75 -1.15
CA ARG A 47 -8.93 -8.38 -2.56
C ARG A 47 -9.51 -9.48 -3.46
N SER A 48 -10.21 -9.05 -4.51
CA SER A 48 -10.68 -9.90 -5.61
C SER A 48 -9.55 -10.37 -6.55
N LYS A 49 -8.42 -9.65 -6.58
CA LYS A 49 -7.22 -9.98 -7.36
C LYS A 49 -6.06 -10.33 -6.43
N PRO A 50 -5.09 -11.15 -6.88
CA PRO A 50 -3.89 -11.42 -6.10
C PRO A 50 -3.16 -10.13 -5.69
N TRP A 51 -2.44 -10.21 -4.58
CA TRP A 51 -1.58 -9.13 -4.10
C TRP A 51 -0.36 -9.01 -5.02
N ARG A 52 -0.02 -7.77 -5.37
CA ARG A 52 1.25 -7.46 -6.05
C ARG A 52 2.32 -7.14 -5.02
N ILE A 53 3.58 -7.31 -5.40
CA ILE A 53 4.70 -7.06 -4.49
C ILE A 53 4.89 -5.57 -4.18
N ASP A 54 4.58 -4.71 -5.14
CA ASP A 54 4.77 -3.25 -5.04
C ASP A 54 3.60 -2.54 -4.36
N GLN A 55 2.61 -3.28 -3.86
CA GLN A 55 1.44 -2.71 -3.20
C GLN A 55 1.67 -2.53 -1.71
N ASP A 56 1.34 -1.34 -1.21
CA ASP A 56 1.43 -1.01 0.20
C ASP A 56 0.17 -0.32 0.70
N THR A 57 -0.10 -0.44 2.00
CA THR A 57 -1.18 0.29 2.66
C THR A 57 -0.73 1.71 2.96
N HIS A 58 -1.40 2.68 2.36
CA HIS A 58 -1.12 4.10 2.59
C HIS A 58 -1.72 4.55 3.93
N ALA A 59 -1.15 4.08 5.04
CA ALA A 59 -1.50 4.50 6.40
C ALA A 59 -0.53 5.57 6.96
N GLY A 60 0.42 6.03 6.13
CA GLY A 60 1.47 6.98 6.50
C GLY A 60 1.25 8.39 5.94
N TYR A 61 2.35 9.11 5.76
CA TYR A 61 2.37 10.46 5.18
C TYR A 61 1.97 10.47 3.71
N GLU A 62 1.32 11.55 3.25
CA GLU A 62 0.94 11.77 1.85
C GLU A 62 2.13 11.75 0.87
N ASN A 63 3.34 12.07 1.36
CA ASN A 63 4.54 12.13 0.54
C ASN A 63 5.69 11.39 1.24
N ILE A 64 5.75 10.08 1.03
CA ILE A 64 6.73 9.20 1.68
C ILE A 64 8.16 9.61 1.28
N GLU A 65 8.40 9.89 0.00
CA GLU A 65 9.72 10.32 -0.54
C GLU A 65 10.29 11.54 0.20
N LEU A 66 9.44 12.48 0.60
CA LEU A 66 9.88 13.66 1.37
C LEU A 66 10.39 13.31 2.78
N HIS A 67 9.94 12.18 3.32
CA HIS A 67 10.19 11.76 4.70
C HIS A 67 11.15 10.57 4.83
N GLU A 68 11.55 9.93 3.74
CA GLU A 68 12.45 8.75 3.74
C GLU A 68 13.78 9.04 4.44
N ASP A 69 14.40 10.20 4.18
CA ASP A 69 15.69 10.59 4.75
C ASP A 69 15.58 11.44 6.02
N LEU A 70 14.36 11.70 6.51
CA LEU A 70 14.13 12.53 7.68
C LEU A 70 14.00 11.66 8.93
N PRO A 71 14.96 11.74 9.88
CA PRO A 71 14.85 10.96 11.11
C PRO A 71 13.67 11.46 11.95
N ARG A 72 12.90 10.50 12.47
CA ARG A 72 11.93 10.69 13.54
C ARG A 72 12.66 11.07 14.83
N VAL A 73 12.36 12.22 15.41
CA VAL A 73 13.10 12.81 16.55
C VAL A 73 12.25 12.82 17.85
N TYR A 74 10.97 12.45 17.78
CA TYR A 74 10.12 12.52 18.95
C TYR A 74 10.34 11.30 19.88
N PRO A 75 10.43 11.50 21.21
CA PRO A 75 10.69 10.41 22.14
C PRO A 75 9.60 9.33 22.10
N GLY A 76 10.00 8.08 21.83
CA GLY A 76 9.08 6.94 21.76
C GLY A 76 8.41 6.74 20.40
N GLU A 77 8.90 7.39 19.34
CA GLU A 77 8.48 7.08 17.97
C GLU A 77 8.99 5.70 17.51
N ASP A 78 8.22 5.09 16.62
CA ASP A 78 8.64 3.87 15.91
C ASP A 78 9.91 4.17 15.09
N PRO A 79 10.89 3.24 15.07
CA PRO A 79 12.05 3.38 14.19
C PRO A 79 11.57 3.44 12.73
N LEU A 80 12.21 4.28 11.90
CA LEU A 80 12.05 4.13 10.45
C LEU A 80 12.49 2.71 10.09
N GLY A 81 11.66 2.01 9.31
CA GLY A 81 11.84 0.60 8.98
C GLY A 81 13.25 0.27 8.50
N ASP A 82 13.68 -0.96 8.77
CA ASP A 82 15.02 -1.49 8.48
C ASP A 82 15.56 -0.97 7.15
N THR A 83 16.57 -0.09 7.22
CA THR A 83 17.46 0.11 6.08
C THR A 83 18.12 -1.25 5.82
N ASP A 84 18.20 -1.66 4.55
CA ASP A 84 18.73 -2.96 4.10
C ASP A 84 20.23 -3.19 4.43
N GLU A 85 20.81 -2.48 5.38
CA GLU A 85 22.21 -2.66 5.82
C GLU A 85 22.40 -3.92 6.71
N ASP A 86 21.31 -4.56 7.18
CA ASP A 86 21.35 -5.72 8.10
C ASP A 86 20.62 -6.98 7.58
N ARG A 87 20.68 -7.28 6.27
CA ARG A 87 20.20 -8.57 5.69
C ARG A 87 21.29 -9.47 5.15
#